data_AF-A0A3Q3EIA6-F1
#
_entry.id   AF-A0A3Q3EIA6-F1
#
_cell.length_a   1.000
_cell.length_b   1.000
_cell.length_c   1.000
_cell.angle_alpha   90.00
_cell.angle_beta   90.00
_cell.angle_gamma   90.00
#
_symmetry.space_group_name_H-M   'P 1'
#
loop_
_entity.id
_entity.type
_entity.pdbx_description
1 polymer ?
#
loop_
_entity_poly.entity_id
_entity_poly.type
_entity_poly.pdbx_seq_one_letter_code
_entity_poly.pdbx_strand_id
1 'polypeptide(L)'
;SLKEGRVQVIHFFLSSPQYAVFLSAVFMTELIAGISGFVFRHEIKGTFLTTYSEAVMRYDGRDDRSLAVDGVQRRLQCCGVYNYTSWFSSVYFPVGGVPSSCCVSYSDCSSADLKNTTLLIGMSLACCLSRFINANQYEMV
;
A
#
# COMPACT_ATOMS: atom_id res chain seq x y z
N SER A 1 -23.20 -39.38 3.36
CA SER A 1 -23.98 -38.90 4.53
C SER A 1 -23.55 -37.52 5.03
N LEU A 2 -22.32 -37.33 5.54
CA LEU A 2 -21.82 -36.01 6.01
C LEU A 2 -21.72 -34.91 4.92
N LYS A 3 -21.44 -35.28 3.67
CA LYS A 3 -21.36 -34.36 2.52
C LYS A 3 -22.76 -33.92 2.06
N GLU A 4 -23.69 -34.87 1.97
CA GLU A 4 -25.13 -34.64 1.72
C GLU A 4 -25.75 -33.67 2.75
N GLY A 5 -25.53 -33.92 4.05
CA GLY A 5 -26.07 -33.09 5.12
C GLY A 5 -25.51 -31.66 5.13
N ARG A 6 -24.24 -31.46 4.75
CA ARG A 6 -23.63 -30.12 4.65
C ARG A 6 -24.20 -29.31 3.49
N VAL A 7 -24.47 -29.96 2.35
CA VAL A 7 -25.12 -29.35 1.19
C VAL A 7 -26.55 -28.95 1.53
N GLN A 8 -27.27 -29.78 2.29
CA GLN A 8 -28.66 -29.53 2.68
C GLN A 8 -28.79 -28.39 3.70
N VAL A 9 -27.83 -28.24 4.62
CA VAL A 9 -27.74 -27.11 5.56
C VAL A 9 -27.45 -25.79 4.83
N ILE A 10 -26.50 -25.78 3.89
CA ILE A 10 -26.18 -24.60 3.07
C ILE A 10 -27.38 -24.19 2.22
N HIS A 11 -28.08 -25.16 1.61
CA HIS A 11 -29.29 -24.91 0.84
C HIS A 11 -30.42 -24.31 1.69
N PHE A 12 -30.58 -24.75 2.94
CA PHE A 12 -31.56 -24.18 3.87
C PHE A 12 -31.23 -22.72 4.22
N PHE A 13 -29.97 -22.40 4.54
CA PHE A 13 -29.53 -21.03 4.83
C PHE A 13 -29.68 -20.09 3.61
N LEU A 14 -29.32 -20.56 2.41
CA LEU A 14 -29.48 -19.80 1.15
C LEU A 14 -30.96 -19.60 0.75
N SER A 15 -31.85 -20.52 1.14
CA SER A 15 -33.29 -20.42 0.86
C SER A 15 -34.06 -19.52 1.83
N SER A 16 -33.41 -19.06 2.90
CA SER A 16 -34.01 -18.15 3.87
C SER A 16 -34.03 -16.71 3.35
N PRO A 17 -35.18 -15.99 3.40
CA PRO A 17 -35.28 -14.63 2.86
C PRO A 17 -34.37 -13.64 3.60
N GLN A 18 -33.98 -13.92 4.85
CA GLN A 18 -33.07 -13.07 5.61
C GLN A 18 -31.67 -13.04 5.02
N TYR A 19 -31.18 -14.16 4.50
CA TYR A 19 -29.85 -14.23 3.91
C TYR A 19 -29.78 -13.47 2.59
N ALA A 20 -30.83 -13.58 1.76
CA ALA A 20 -30.92 -12.83 0.50
C ALA A 20 -30.96 -11.31 0.72
N VAL A 21 -31.67 -10.84 1.75
CA VAL A 21 -31.72 -9.41 2.12
C VAL A 21 -30.37 -8.92 2.63
N PHE A 22 -29.66 -9.72 3.43
CA PHE A 22 -28.33 -9.36 3.90
C PHE A 22 -27.33 -9.25 2.74
N LEU A 23 -27.33 -10.22 1.83
CA LEU A 23 -26.45 -10.18 0.66
C LEU A 23 -26.75 -9.02 -0.28
N SER A 24 -28.02 -8.68 -0.51
CA SER A 24 -28.37 -7.53 -1.35
C SER A 24 -27.94 -6.21 -0.71
N ALA A 25 -28.04 -6.08 0.61
CA ALA A 25 -27.56 -4.90 1.33
C ALA A 25 -26.03 -4.74 1.25
N VAL A 26 -25.28 -5.82 1.38
CA VAL A 26 -23.82 -5.82 1.20
C VAL A 26 -23.48 -5.42 -0.24
N PHE A 27 -24.13 -6.03 -1.23
CA PHE A 27 -23.91 -5.71 -2.64
C PHE A 27 -24.17 -4.24 -2.97
N MET A 28 -25.27 -3.66 -2.47
CA MET A 28 -25.58 -2.24 -2.66
C MET A 28 -24.52 -1.34 -2.01
N THR A 29 -24.03 -1.73 -0.83
CA THR A 29 -22.96 -0.99 -0.14
C THR A 29 -21.65 -1.03 -0.93
N GLU A 30 -21.27 -2.20 -1.47
CA GLU A 30 -20.09 -2.35 -2.32
C GLU A 30 -20.21 -1.54 -3.62
N LEU A 31 -21.38 -1.52 -4.26
CA LEU A 31 -21.61 -0.69 -5.44
C LEU A 31 -21.44 0.81 -5.15
N ILE A 32 -22.04 1.30 -4.05
CA ILE A 32 -21.91 2.71 -3.65
C ILE A 32 -20.46 3.04 -3.30
N ALA A 33 -19.77 2.16 -2.57
CA ALA A 33 -18.37 2.34 -2.22
C ALA A 33 -17.47 2.34 -3.47
N GLY A 34 -17.73 1.46 -4.43
CA GLY A 34 -17.00 1.38 -5.70
C GLY A 34 -17.14 2.63 -6.55
N ILE A 35 -18.38 3.11 -6.76
CA ILE A 35 -18.65 4.35 -7.51
C ILE A 35 -17.98 5.54 -6.80
N SER A 36 -18.13 5.65 -5.49
CA SER A 36 -17.53 6.73 -4.69
C SER A 36 -16.00 6.70 -4.77
N GLY A 37 -15.39 5.53 -4.64
CA GLY A 37 -13.94 5.36 -4.76
C GLY A 37 -13.41 5.75 -6.14
N PHE A 38 -14.16 5.47 -7.21
CA PHE A 38 -13.81 5.90 -8.56
C PHE A 38 -13.88 7.42 -8.74
N VAL A 39 -14.96 8.06 -8.26
CA VAL A 39 -15.16 9.52 -8.37
C VAL A 39 -14.10 10.28 -7.57
N PHE A 40 -13.82 9.87 -6.33
CA PHE A 40 -12.87 10.56 -5.43
C PHE A 40 -11.43 10.04 -5.54
N ARG A 41 -11.08 9.28 -6.58
CA ARG A 41 -9.77 8.63 -6.73
C ARG A 41 -8.59 9.61 -6.64
N HIS A 42 -8.75 10.82 -7.18
CA HIS A 42 -7.68 11.82 -7.24
C HIS A 42 -7.48 12.52 -5.89
N GLU A 43 -8.58 12.84 -5.20
CA GLU A 43 -8.55 13.45 -3.87
C GLU A 43 -7.94 12.50 -2.83
N ILE A 44 -8.28 11.22 -2.89
CA ILE A 44 -7.72 10.18 -2.01
C ILE A 44 -6.21 10.05 -2.26
N LYS A 45 -5.77 10.02 -3.52
CA LYS A 45 -4.34 9.97 -3.87
C LYS A 45 -3.59 11.22 -3.39
N GLY A 46 -4.17 12.41 -3.58
CA GLY A 46 -3.57 13.68 -3.14
C GLY A 46 -3.40 13.74 -1.62
N THR A 47 -4.47 13.45 -0.88
CA THR A 47 -4.48 13.46 0.59
C THR A 47 -3.55 12.40 1.18
N PHE A 48 -3.50 11.21 0.56
CA PHE A 48 -2.55 10.17 0.97
C PHE A 48 -1.11 10.62 0.74
N LEU A 49 -0.80 11.17 -0.43
CA LEU A 49 0.55 11.64 -0.75
C LEU A 49 1.02 12.77 0.17
N THR A 50 0.16 13.72 0.52
CA THR A 50 0.52 14.81 1.45
C THR A 50 0.79 14.27 2.85
N THR A 51 -0.09 13.41 3.36
CA THR A 51 0.06 12.77 4.69
C THR A 51 1.30 11.90 4.75
N TYR A 52 1.53 11.09 3.71
CA TYR A 52 2.71 10.23 3.60
C TYR A 52 4.00 11.04 3.46
N SER A 53 3.98 12.14 2.68
CA SER A 53 5.10 13.07 2.58
C SER A 53 5.48 13.65 3.94
N GLU A 54 4.51 14.10 4.72
CA GLU A 54 4.77 14.59 6.08
C GLU A 54 5.36 13.49 6.98
N ALA A 55 4.86 12.25 6.85
CA ALA A 55 5.38 11.11 7.59
C ALA A 55 6.84 10.78 7.23
N VAL A 56 7.22 10.85 5.96
CA VAL A 56 8.62 10.68 5.53
C VAL A 56 9.50 11.84 6.04
N MET A 57 9.01 13.08 5.99
CA MET A 57 9.78 14.25 6.43
C MET A 57 10.07 14.25 7.93
N ARG A 58 9.15 13.71 8.74
CA ARG A 58 9.27 13.59 10.21
C ARG A 58 9.75 12.23 10.69
N TYR A 59 10.15 11.35 9.78
CA TYR A 59 10.62 10.00 10.12
C TYR A 59 11.79 10.06 11.12
N ASP A 60 11.73 9.21 12.15
CA ASP A 60 12.79 9.10 13.16
C ASP A 60 13.22 7.65 13.44
N GLY A 61 12.52 6.68 12.86
CA GLY A 61 12.80 5.24 12.99
C GLY A 61 12.38 4.64 14.33
N ARG A 62 11.66 5.37 15.19
CA ARG A 62 11.30 4.94 16.55
C ARG A 62 9.79 4.90 16.80
N ASP A 63 9.03 5.76 16.12
CA ASP A 63 7.60 5.87 16.30
C ASP A 63 6.79 4.91 15.40
N ASP A 64 5.51 4.73 15.75
CA ASP A 64 4.56 3.92 14.96
C ASP A 64 4.38 4.47 13.53
N ARG A 65 4.56 5.78 13.34
CA ARG A 65 4.49 6.44 12.04
C ARG A 65 5.66 6.00 11.15
N SER A 66 6.86 5.89 11.70
CA SER A 66 8.05 5.38 11.02
C SER A 66 7.88 3.89 10.67
N LEU A 67 7.31 3.10 11.57
CA LEU A 67 6.95 1.69 11.27
C LEU A 67 5.93 1.59 10.14
N ALA A 68 4.97 2.51 10.06
CA ALA A 68 4.01 2.57 8.97
C ALA A 68 4.68 2.93 7.64
N VAL A 69 5.61 3.90 7.63
CA VAL A 69 6.40 4.25 6.44
C VAL A 69 7.21 3.05 5.96
N ASP A 70 7.92 2.38 6.86
CA ASP A 70 8.67 1.15 6.59
C ASP A 70 7.79 0.05 6.00
N GLY A 71 6.60 -0.14 6.57
CA GLY A 71 5.63 -1.13 6.12
C GLY A 71 5.13 -0.84 4.70
N VAL A 72 4.83 0.42 4.39
CA VAL A 72 4.43 0.86 3.03
C VAL A 72 5.57 0.60 2.04
N GLN A 73 6.80 0.98 2.39
CA GLN A 73 7.96 0.83 1.52
C GLN A 73 8.29 -0.64 1.23
N ARG A 74 8.25 -1.51 2.24
CA ARG A 74 8.47 -2.95 2.06
C ARG A 74 7.33 -3.63 1.28
N ARG A 75 6.07 -3.24 1.52
CA ARG A 75 4.93 -3.85 0.82
C ARG A 75 4.85 -3.45 -0.65
N LEU A 76 5.12 -2.18 -0.94
CA LEU A 76 5.05 -1.63 -2.29
C LEU A 76 6.38 -1.70 -3.04
N GLN A 77 7.46 -2.13 -2.38
CA GLN A 77 8.81 -2.17 -2.94
C GLN A 77 9.21 -0.80 -3.52
N CYS A 78 8.93 0.26 -2.76
CA CYS A 78 9.12 1.66 -3.12
C CYS A 78 10.04 2.35 -2.10
N CYS A 79 10.75 3.39 -2.54
CA CYS A 79 11.57 4.20 -1.64
C CYS A 79 11.27 5.69 -1.78
N GLY A 80 10.95 6.33 -0.64
CA GLY A 80 10.61 7.76 -0.58
C GLY A 80 9.17 8.05 -1.01
N VAL A 81 8.86 9.34 -1.20
CA VAL A 81 7.52 9.83 -1.60
C VAL A 81 7.34 9.67 -3.10
N TYR A 82 8.30 10.16 -3.88
CA TYR A 82 8.33 10.02 -5.33
C TYR A 82 9.56 9.24 -5.79
N ASN A 83 10.68 9.40 -5.09
CA ASN A 83 11.93 8.71 -5.33
C ASN A 83 12.76 8.71 -4.04
N TYR A 84 13.87 7.97 -4.02
CA TYR A 84 14.78 7.93 -2.88
C TYR A 84 15.30 9.33 -2.49
N THR A 85 15.37 10.28 -3.44
CA THR A 85 15.79 11.66 -3.20
C THR A 85 14.89 12.41 -2.23
N SER A 86 13.63 11.97 -2.04
CA SER A 86 12.73 12.54 -1.03
C SER A 86 13.30 12.45 0.39
N TRP A 87 14.19 11.48 0.65
CA TRP A 87 14.86 11.35 1.93
C TRP A 87 15.86 12.46 2.21
N PHE A 88 16.44 13.09 1.19
CA PHE A 88 17.46 14.15 1.39
C PHE A 88 16.93 15.37 2.15
N SER A 89 15.63 15.60 2.08
CA SER A 89 14.95 16.68 2.81
C SER A 89 14.43 16.26 4.19
N SER A 90 14.49 14.97 4.54
CA SER A 90 13.99 14.45 5.81
C SER A 90 14.97 14.74 6.97
N VAL A 91 14.42 14.79 8.19
CA VAL A 91 15.23 14.96 9.41
C VAL A 91 16.17 13.77 9.69
N TYR A 92 15.85 12.58 9.16
CA TYR A 92 16.58 11.34 9.39
C TYR A 92 17.86 11.21 8.57
N PHE A 93 17.87 11.76 7.36
CA PHE A 93 18.96 11.60 6.39
C PHE A 93 20.36 11.96 6.86
N PRO A 94 20.62 13.09 7.55
CA PRO A 94 21.97 13.40 8.02
C PRO A 94 22.50 12.37 9.03
N VAL A 95 21.61 11.75 9.81
CA VAL A 95 21.96 10.79 10.86
C VAL A 95 22.14 9.39 10.30
N GLY A 96 21.12 8.88 9.58
CA GLY A 96 21.03 7.49 9.15
C GLY A 96 21.02 7.26 7.64
N GLY A 97 20.99 8.31 6.83
CA GLY A 97 20.79 8.20 5.38
C GLY A 97 19.35 7.79 5.05
N VAL A 98 19.20 6.93 4.06
CA VAL A 98 17.90 6.32 3.70
C VAL A 98 17.59 5.16 4.68
N PRO A 99 16.33 4.89 5.08
CA PRO A 99 16.03 3.77 5.96
C PRO A 99 16.22 2.41 5.29
N SER A 100 16.40 1.38 6.11
CA SER A 100 16.59 -0.01 5.65
C SER A 100 15.36 -0.61 4.95
N SER A 101 14.17 -0.02 5.13
CA SER A 101 12.97 -0.36 4.38
C SER A 101 13.09 -0.12 2.87
N CYS A 102 14.02 0.74 2.45
CA CYS A 102 14.36 1.00 1.06
C CYS A 102 15.40 0.01 0.48
N CYS A 103 15.73 -1.07 1.18
CA CYS A 103 16.72 -2.05 0.73
C CYS A 103 16.07 -3.28 0.11
N VAL A 104 16.54 -3.69 -1.07
CA VAL A 104 16.01 -4.88 -1.78
C VAL A 104 16.63 -6.15 -1.18
N SER A 105 17.93 -6.10 -0.91
CA SER A 105 18.68 -7.18 -0.24
C SER A 105 19.30 -6.66 1.04
N TYR A 106 19.25 -7.46 2.10
CA TYR A 106 19.86 -7.14 3.40
C TYR A 106 21.40 -7.07 3.31
N SER A 107 22.00 -7.72 2.30
CA SER A 107 23.45 -7.70 2.04
C SER A 107 23.97 -6.34 1.57
N ASP A 108 23.10 -5.53 0.96
CA ASP A 108 23.46 -4.33 0.19
C ASP A 108 23.17 -3.04 0.97
N CYS A 109 22.76 -3.17 2.24
CA CYS A 109 22.42 -2.04 3.09
C CYS A 109 23.31 -1.93 4.31
N SER A 110 24.60 -1.76 4.04
CA SER A 110 25.51 -1.21 5.03
C SER A 110 25.21 0.27 5.26
N SER A 111 25.50 0.78 6.46
CA SER A 111 25.34 2.20 6.80
C SER A 111 26.12 3.15 5.88
N ALA A 112 27.17 2.65 5.22
CA ALA A 112 27.92 3.39 4.19
C ALA A 112 27.14 3.51 2.87
N ASP A 113 26.37 2.49 2.50
CA ASP A 113 25.61 2.42 1.25
C ASP A 113 24.29 3.20 1.33
N LEU A 114 23.71 3.32 2.53
CA LEU A 114 22.52 4.15 2.79
C LEU A 114 22.74 5.65 2.56
N LYS A 115 24.00 6.07 2.48
CA LYS A 115 24.42 7.42 2.07
C LYS A 115 24.91 7.48 0.62
N ASN A 116 25.15 6.32 -0.02
CA ASN A 116 25.67 6.22 -1.37
C ASN A 116 24.57 5.92 -2.39
N THR A 117 24.19 6.96 -3.11
CA THR A 117 23.01 7.04 -3.98
C THR A 117 23.00 6.06 -5.16
N THR A 118 24.16 5.55 -5.57
CA THR A 118 24.33 4.66 -6.73
C THR A 118 23.77 3.25 -6.53
N LEU A 119 23.58 2.80 -5.27
CA LEU A 119 23.09 1.45 -4.97
C LEU A 119 21.55 1.37 -4.88
N LEU A 120 20.88 2.50 -4.68
CA LEU A 120 19.42 2.60 -4.56
C LEU A 120 18.70 2.58 -5.93
N ILE A 121 19.45 2.54 -7.03
CA ILE A 121 18.94 2.59 -8.40
C ILE A 121 18.12 1.34 -8.75
N GLY A 122 18.38 0.20 -8.09
CA GLY A 122 17.60 -1.03 -8.24
C GLY A 122 16.15 -0.93 -7.72
N MET A 123 15.85 0.02 -6.82
CA MET A 123 14.53 0.25 -6.23
C MET A 123 13.60 1.14 -7.08
N SER A 124 14.15 1.95 -8.00
CA SER A 124 13.33 2.85 -8.82
C SER A 124 12.46 2.11 -9.85
N LEU A 125 12.89 0.93 -10.33
CA LEU A 125 12.14 0.15 -11.31
C LEU A 125 10.89 -0.50 -10.72
N ALA A 126 10.92 -0.99 -9.47
CA ALA A 126 9.76 -1.62 -8.85
C ALA A 126 8.64 -0.61 -8.52
N CYS A 127 9.00 0.60 -8.06
CA CYS A 127 8.01 1.64 -7.81
C CYS A 127 7.44 2.23 -9.12
N CYS A 128 8.26 2.38 -10.16
CA CYS A 128 7.78 2.74 -11.51
C CYS A 128 6.89 1.65 -12.12
N LEU A 129 7.19 0.37 -11.92
CA LEU A 129 6.32 -0.74 -12.34
C LEU A 129 5.00 -0.75 -11.55
N SER A 130 5.01 -0.48 -10.25
CA SER A 130 3.77 -0.28 -9.47
C SER A 130 2.97 0.93 -9.96
N ARG A 131 3.63 2.04 -10.34
CA ARG A 131 2.98 3.18 -10.99
C ARG A 131 2.50 2.88 -12.40
N PHE A 132 3.14 1.98 -13.16
CA PHE A 132 2.75 1.57 -14.52
C PHE A 132 1.64 0.50 -14.52
N ILE A 133 1.64 -0.38 -13.51
CA ILE A 133 0.55 -1.32 -13.25
C ILE A 133 -0.66 -0.53 -12.75
N ASN A 134 -0.51 0.38 -11.78
CA ASN A 134 -1.61 1.27 -11.40
C ASN A 134 -2.02 2.14 -12.61
N ALA A 135 -1.09 2.91 -13.19
CA ALA A 135 -0.94 3.26 -14.63
C ALA A 135 -2.04 2.79 -15.57
N ASN A 136 -1.99 1.48 -15.82
CA ASN A 136 -2.75 0.83 -16.88
C ASN A 136 -3.92 -0.01 -16.32
N GLN A 137 -4.07 -0.15 -15.01
CA GLN A 137 -5.21 -0.86 -14.40
C GLN A 137 -6.42 0.05 -14.15
N TYR A 138 -6.29 1.38 -14.28
CA TYR A 138 -7.42 2.32 -14.28
C TYR A 138 -7.96 2.68 -15.67
N GLU A 139 -7.53 1.98 -16.73
CA GLU A 139 -8.22 1.94 -18.05
C GLU A 139 -9.15 0.72 -18.18
N MET A 140 -9.35 -0.07 -17.12
CA MET A 140 -10.32 -1.17 -17.08
C MET A 140 -11.54 -0.87 -16.20
N VAL A 141 -12.05 0.37 -16.27
CA VAL A 141 -13.47 0.71 -16.11
C VAL A 141 -13.82 1.80 -17.11
#